data_AF-A0A2V9KW89-F1
#
_entry.id   AF-A0A2V9KW89-F1
#
_cell.length_a   1.000
_cell.length_b   1.000
_cell.length_c   1.000
_cell.angle_alpha   90.00
_cell.angle_beta   90.00
_cell.angle_gamma   90.00
#
_symmetry.space_group_name_H-M   'P 1'
#
loop_
_entity.id
_entity.type
_entity.pdbx_description
1 polymer ?
#
loop_
_entity_poly.entity_id
_entity_poly.type
_entity_poly.pdbx_seq_one_letter_code
_entity_poly.pdbx_strand_id
1 'polypeptide(L)' 'PYKEPKTLYRNLRNGRFEDVSKRAGPAVQLPASARGVAFGDFDNDGDLDLVINNMNGTPALLHNDGGNGNR' A
#
# COMPACT_ATOMS: atom_id res chain seq x y z
N PRO A 1 -12.41 8.25 -15.04
CA PRO A 1 -11.84 8.49 -13.69
C PRO A 1 -10.38 8.90 -13.79
N TYR A 2 -9.96 9.95 -13.09
CA TYR A 2 -8.55 10.33 -13.05
C TYR A 2 -7.73 9.23 -12.36
N LYS A 3 -6.54 8.96 -12.89
CA LYS A 3 -5.62 7.94 -12.37
C LYS A 3 -4.38 8.64 -11.86
N GLU A 4 -3.99 8.32 -10.63
CA GLU A 4 -2.82 8.86 -9.97
C GLU A 4 -2.05 7.73 -9.26
N PRO A 5 -0.72 7.88 -9.09
CA PRO A 5 0.04 7.02 -8.19
C PRO A 5 -0.56 7.06 -6.78
N LYS A 6 -0.41 5.97 -6.04
CA LYS A 6 -0.83 5.90 -4.64
C LYS A 6 0.21 6.64 -3.80
N THR A 7 -0.21 7.23 -2.70
CA THR A 7 0.69 7.82 -1.71
C THR A 7 0.82 6.92 -0.49
N LEU A 8 2.04 6.81 0.04
CA LEU A 8 2.32 6.08 1.27
C LEU A 8 3.13 6.97 2.20
N TYR A 9 2.65 7.12 3.43
CA TYR A 9 3.29 7.94 4.45
C TYR A 9 3.72 7.08 5.63
N ARG A 10 4.99 7.20 6.02
CA ARG A 10 5.50 6.60 7.25
C ARG A 10 5.24 7.54 8.42
N ASN A 11 4.53 7.06 9.44
CA ASN A 11 4.36 7.79 10.69
C ASN A 11 5.70 7.87 11.45
N LEU A 12 6.23 9.08 11.64
CA LEU A 12 7.47 9.35 12.37
C LEU A 12 7.26 9.62 13.87
N ARG A 13 6.02 9.41 14.36
CA ARG A 13 5.53 9.83 15.69
C ARG A 13 5.43 11.35 15.81
N ASN A 14 4.83 11.83 16.91
CA ASN A 14 4.69 13.25 17.23
C ASN A 14 4.00 14.08 16.12
N GLY A 15 3.00 13.49 15.47
CA GLY A 15 2.23 14.17 14.41
C GLY A 15 2.99 14.40 13.10
N ARG A 16 4.18 13.81 12.92
CA ARG A 16 4.97 13.95 11.69
C ARG A 16 4.87 12.72 10.80
N PHE A 17 4.86 12.96 9.50
CA PHE A 17 4.79 11.93 8.47
C PHE A 17 5.84 12.19 7.40
N GLU A 18 6.43 11.11 6.90
CA GLU A 18 7.38 11.13 5.79
C GLU A 18 6.72 10.50 4.56
N ASP A 19 6.76 11.19 3.42
CA ASP A 19 6.36 10.59 2.14
C ASP A 19 7.40 9.52 1.75
N VAL A 20 6.96 8.26 1.73
CA VAL A 20 7.76 7.10 1.35
C VAL A 20 7.28 6.49 0.03
N SER A 21 6.36 7.14 -0.70
CA SER A 21 5.73 6.59 -1.91
C SER A 21 6.77 6.12 -2.92
N LYS A 22 7.82 6.91 -3.16
CA LYS A 22 8.92 6.57 -4.08
C LYS A 22 9.76 5.37 -3.67
N ARG A 23 9.76 5.01 -2.39
CA ARG A 23 10.50 3.88 -1.81
C ARG A 23 9.63 2.64 -1.59
N ALA A 24 8.31 2.77 -1.73
CA ALA A 24 7.33 1.73 -1.40
C ALA A 24 7.11 0.67 -2.51
N GLY A 25 8.00 0.65 -3.51
CA GLY A 25 7.94 -0.30 -4.61
C GLY A 25 7.04 0.13 -5.79
N PRO A 26 7.10 -0.63 -6.90
CA PRO A 26 6.46 -0.26 -8.16
C PRO A 26 4.92 -0.28 -8.08
N ALA A 27 4.33 -1.14 -7.26
CA ALA A 27 2.87 -1.24 -7.15
C ALA A 27 2.22 0.04 -6.60
N VAL A 28 2.91 0.76 -5.72
CA VAL A 28 2.49 2.09 -5.21
C VAL A 28 2.54 3.13 -6.32
N GLN A 29 3.52 3.04 -7.22
CA GLN A 29 3.73 3.98 -8.32
C GLN A 29 2.77 3.79 -9.50
N LEU A 30 2.15 2.62 -9.64
CA LEU A 30 1.20 2.34 -10.73
C LEU A 30 -0.06 3.22 -10.61
N PRO A 31 -0.33 4.11 -11.59
CA PRO A 31 -1.50 4.98 -11.53
C PRO A 31 -2.81 4.20 -11.61
N ALA A 32 -3.72 4.44 -10.66
CA ALA A 32 -5.04 3.85 -10.64
C ALA A 32 -6.07 4.83 -10.10
N SER A 33 -7.35 4.57 -10.36
CA SER A 33 -8.44 5.30 -9.70
C SER A 33 -8.84 4.54 -8.42
N ALA A 34 -7.95 4.54 -7.43
CA ALA A 34 -8.15 3.82 -6.17
C ALA A 34 -9.29 4.47 -5.35
N ARG A 35 -10.09 3.64 -4.67
CA ARG A 35 -11.26 4.07 -3.88
C ARG A 35 -11.36 3.49 -2.49
N GLY A 36 -10.63 2.42 -2.20
CA GLY A 36 -10.62 1.80 -0.88
C GLY A 36 -9.41 0.91 -0.70
N VAL A 37 -9.02 0.71 0.55
CA VAL A 37 -7.92 -0.17 0.95
C VAL A 37 -8.36 -1.01 2.15
N ALA A 38 -8.00 -2.28 2.14
CA ALA A 38 -8.08 -3.18 3.27
C ALA A 38 -6.68 -3.72 3.58
N PHE A 39 -6.46 -4.08 4.84
CA PHE A 39 -5.19 -4.59 5.34
C PHE A 39 -5.40 -5.98 5.93
N GLY A 40 -4.44 -6.87 5.73
CA GLY A 40 -4.46 -8.22 6.31
C GLY A 40 -3.20 -8.98 5.96
N ASP A 41 -2.88 -10.00 6.74
CA ASP A 41 -1.83 -10.98 6.44
C ASP A 41 -2.44 -12.04 5.51
N PHE A 42 -2.20 -11.90 4.20
CA PHE A 42 -2.92 -12.67 3.18
C PHE A 42 -2.33 -14.06 2.96
N ASP A 43 -1.00 -14.20 3.08
CA ASP A 43 -0.28 -15.45 2.85
C ASP A 43 0.20 -16.11 4.17
N ASN A 44 -0.10 -15.50 5.32
CA ASN A 44 0.20 -15.99 6.66
C ASN A 44 1.72 -16.04 6.95
N ASP A 45 2.47 -15.06 6.43
CA ASP A 45 3.90 -14.90 6.68
C ASP A 45 4.22 -13.94 7.86
N GLY A 46 3.20 -13.29 8.42
CA GLY A 46 3.29 -12.36 9.54
C GLY A 46 3.52 -10.89 9.14
N ASP A 47 3.69 -10.62 7.86
CA ASP A 47 3.74 -9.29 7.29
C ASP A 47 2.33 -8.79 6.91
N LEU A 48 2.14 -7.47 6.90
CA LEU A 48 0.84 -6.87 6.59
C LEU A 48 0.74 -6.54 5.11
N ASP A 49 -0.18 -7.18 4.41
CA ASP A 49 -0.52 -6.91 3.01
C ASP A 49 -1.66 -5.91 2.85
N LEU A 50 -1.81 -5.41 1.62
CA LEU A 50 -2.85 -4.46 1.27
C LEU A 50 -3.63 -4.92 0.04
N VAL A 51 -4.95 -4.83 0.10
CA VAL A 51 -5.83 -4.95 -1.06
C VAL A 51 -6.46 -3.61 -1.37
N ILE A 52 -6.32 -3.15 -2.61
CA ILE A 52 -6.85 -1.87 -3.08
C ILE A 52 -7.96 -2.09 -4.10
N ASN A 53 -9.13 -1.51 -3.85
CA ASN A 53 -10.21 -1.43 -4.82
C ASN A 53 -9.92 -0.29 -5.81
N ASN A 54 -9.83 -0.63 -7.09
CA ASN A 54 -9.69 0.33 -8.18
C ASN A 54 -11.02 0.48 -8.91
N MET A 55 -11.53 1.70 -9.00
CA MET A 55 -12.76 1.98 -9.73
C MET A 55 -12.59 1.67 -11.22
N ASN A 56 -13.48 0.84 -11.75
CA ASN A 56 -13.46 0.34 -13.14
C ASN A 56 -12.13 -0.36 -13.51
N GLY A 57 -11.49 -1.02 -12.56
CA GLY A 57 -10.28 -1.80 -12.78
C GLY A 57 -10.21 -3.02 -11.86
N THR A 58 -9.22 -3.88 -12.09
CA THR A 58 -8.96 -5.03 -11.23
C THR A 58 -8.49 -4.55 -9.85
N PRO A 59 -8.94 -5.19 -8.76
CA PRO A 59 -8.33 -4.99 -7.45
C PRO A 59 -6.82 -5.27 -7.50
N ALA A 60 -6.03 -4.53 -6.74
CA ALA A 60 -4.59 -4.76 -6.62
C ALA A 60 -4.27 -5.34 -5.25
N LEU A 61 -3.59 -6.50 -5.23
CA LEU A 61 -2.93 -7.03 -4.04
C LEU A 61 -1.48 -6.51 -4.03
N LEU A 62 -1.10 -5.86 -2.94
CA LEU A 62 0.26 -5.42 -2.66
C LEU A 62 0.80 -6.34 -1.56
N HIS A 63 1.63 -7.29 -1.98
CA HIS A 63 2.31 -8.24 -1.10
C HIS A 63 3.52 -7.59 -0.43
N ASN A 64 3.69 -7.79 0.87
CA ASN A 64 4.80 -7.22 1.64
C ASN A 64 5.71 -8.33 2.19
N ASP A 65 6.82 -8.62 1.51
CA ASP A 65 7.72 -9.74 1.87
C ASP A 65 8.85 -9.37 2.88
N GLY A 66 8.56 -8.92 4.10
CA GLY A 66 9.60 -8.79 5.16
C GLY A 66 9.89 -7.39 5.69
N GLY A 67 8.92 -6.48 5.62
CA GLY A 67 9.05 -5.11 6.15
C GLY A 67 8.77 -4.98 7.64
N ASN A 68 7.96 -5.87 8.22
CA ASN A 68 7.48 -5.76 9.59
C ASN A 68 8.16 -6.84 10.43
N GLY A 69 8.91 -6.45 11.46
CA GLY A 69 9.65 -7.38 12.33
C GLY A 69 8.79 -8.27 13.22
N ASN A 70 7.60 -8.67 12.78
CA ASN A 70 6.63 -9.51 13.50
C ASN A 70 6.91 -11.01 13.27
N ARG A 71 8.19 -11.43 13.30
CA ARG A 71 8.57 -12.85 13.30
C ARG A 71 8.79 -13.37 14.71
#